data_AF-A0A1G6DB31-F1
#
_entry.id   AF-A0A1G6DB31-F1
#
_cell.length_a   1.000
_cell.length_b   1.000
_cell.length_c   1.000
_cell.angle_alpha   90.00
_cell.angle_beta   90.00
_cell.angle_gamma   90.00
#
_symmetry.space_group_name_H-M   'P 1'
#
loop_
_entity.id
_entity.type
_entity.pdbx_description
1 polymer ?
#
loop_
_entity_poly.entity_id
_entity_poly.type
_entity_poly.pdbx_seq_one_letter_code
_entity_poly.pdbx_strand_id
1 'polypeptide(L)'
;MADNREDLIRSLAGVMGMSGEAKKKDSHFDPSTGTLYCGSKVFSQSDIAEAKKFCETNMKKMADIGDNAAMYYEIAASAVELLEQDSVKNGGKVVVKDL
;
A
#
# COMPACT_ATOMS: atom_id res chain seq x y z
N MET A 1 -3.08 22.18 -0.65
CA MET A 1 -4.04 22.76 -1.62
C MET A 1 -4.26 21.77 -2.76
N ALA A 2 -4.79 20.59 -2.45
CA ALA A 2 -5.10 19.54 -3.44
C ALA A 2 -6.61 19.47 -3.78
N ASP A 3 -7.45 20.22 -3.03
CA ASP A 3 -8.90 20.12 -3.09
C ASP A 3 -9.54 20.64 -4.40
N ASN A 4 -8.96 21.68 -5.02
CA ASN A 4 -9.58 22.34 -6.17
C ASN A 4 -9.68 21.48 -7.44
N ARG A 5 -8.74 20.56 -7.67
CA ARG A 5 -8.75 19.73 -8.89
C ARG A 5 -9.74 18.58 -8.76
N GLU A 6 -9.82 17.97 -7.58
CA GLU A 6 -10.75 16.86 -7.34
C GLU A 6 -12.20 17.31 -7.34
N ASP A 7 -12.50 18.49 -6.79
CA ASP A 7 -13.85 19.06 -6.82
C ASP A 7 -14.31 19.39 -8.25
N LEU A 8 -13.40 19.88 -9.09
CA LEU A 8 -13.70 20.16 -10.51
C LEU A 8 -14.00 18.87 -11.28
N ILE A 9 -13.22 17.81 -11.05
CA ILE A 9 -13.43 16.50 -11.68
C ILE A 9 -14.75 15.88 -11.24
N ARG A 10 -15.10 16.00 -9.95
CA ARG A 10 -16.40 15.53 -9.41
C ARG A 10 -17.57 16.32 -9.98
N SER A 11 -17.44 17.65 -10.08
CA SER A 11 -18.46 18.50 -10.70
C SER A 11 -18.68 18.12 -12.17
N LEU A 12 -17.60 17.89 -12.92
CA LEU A 12 -17.65 17.46 -14.31
C LEU A 12 -18.27 16.05 -14.46
N ALA A 13 -17.87 15.09 -13.62
CA ALA A 13 -18.42 13.73 -13.62
C ALA A 13 -19.91 13.71 -13.26
N GLY A 14 -20.35 14.59 -12.35
CA GLY A 14 -21.75 14.79 -12.01
C GLY A 14 -22.58 15.30 -13.19
N VAL A 15 -22.04 16.26 -13.95
CA VAL A 15 -22.69 16.79 -15.17
C VAL A 15 -22.76 15.77 -16.30
N MET A 16 -21.77 14.87 -16.40
CA MET A 16 -21.74 13.79 -17.40
C MET A 16 -22.56 12.55 -17.01
N GLY A 17 -23.30 12.57 -15.89
CA GLY A 17 -24.13 11.44 -15.44
C GLY A 17 -23.34 10.27 -14.81
N MET A 18 -22.05 10.46 -14.54
CA MET A 18 -21.18 9.50 -13.83
C MET A 18 -21.21 9.74 -12.30
N SER A 19 -22.31 10.25 -11.78
CA SER A 19 -22.49 10.47 -10.34
C SER A 19 -22.74 9.14 -9.63
N GLY A 20 -21.73 8.58 -8.97
CA GLY A 20 -21.96 7.41 -8.11
C GLY A 20 -20.73 6.61 -7.69
N GLU A 21 -19.59 6.74 -8.38
CA GLU A 21 -18.39 6.00 -7.97
C GLU A 21 -17.72 6.69 -6.77
N ALA A 22 -17.93 6.11 -5.59
CA ALA A 22 -17.15 6.47 -4.41
C ALA A 22 -15.67 6.22 -4.70
N LYS A 23 -14.82 7.23 -4.51
CA LYS A 23 -13.36 7.11 -4.63
C LYS A 23 -12.93 5.88 -3.83
N LYS A 24 -12.24 4.91 -4.48
CA LYS A 24 -11.55 3.85 -3.74
C LYS A 24 -10.67 4.55 -2.72
N LYS A 25 -10.88 4.27 -1.43
CA LYS A 25 -10.03 4.84 -0.37
C LYS A 25 -8.59 4.46 -0.69
N ASP A 26 -7.73 5.47 -0.80
CA ASP A 26 -6.33 5.26 -1.10
C ASP A 26 -5.68 4.44 0.02
N SER A 27 -4.91 3.43 -0.36
CA SER A 27 -4.14 2.65 0.60
C SER A 27 -3.06 3.54 1.20
N HIS A 28 -2.96 3.57 2.54
CA HIS A 28 -1.96 4.36 3.23
C HIS A 28 -1.56 3.70 4.55
N PHE A 29 -0.37 4.02 5.02
CA PHE A 29 0.11 3.57 6.31
C PHE A 29 0.08 4.72 7.32
N ASP A 30 -0.48 4.46 8.49
CA ASP A 30 -0.43 5.39 9.62
C ASP A 30 0.70 4.97 10.58
N PRO A 31 1.81 5.72 10.64
CA PRO A 31 2.95 5.42 11.50
C PRO A 31 2.68 5.69 12.98
N SER A 32 1.68 6.51 13.30
CA SER A 32 1.33 6.83 14.68
C SER A 32 0.70 5.62 15.37
N THR A 33 -0.08 4.85 14.61
CA THR A 33 -0.79 3.66 15.10
C THR A 33 -0.17 2.35 14.62
N GLY A 34 0.75 2.40 13.65
CA GLY A 34 1.33 1.23 13.00
C GLY A 34 0.32 0.49 12.10
N THR A 35 -0.70 1.18 11.60
CA THR A 35 -1.85 0.58 10.92
C THR A 35 -1.76 0.77 9.40
N LEU A 36 -1.92 -0.30 8.63
CA LEU A 36 -2.02 -0.26 7.18
C LEU A 36 -3.49 -0.27 6.75
N TYR A 37 -3.91 0.80 6.09
CA TYR A 37 -5.20 0.89 5.43
C TYR A 37 -5.04 0.48 3.97
N CYS A 38 -5.77 -0.55 3.55
CA CYS A 38 -5.78 -1.07 2.19
C CYS A 38 -7.22 -1.08 1.67
N GLY A 39 -7.65 0.03 1.07
CA GLY A 39 -9.03 0.20 0.61
C GLY A 39 -10.04 0.10 1.76
N SER A 40 -10.77 -1.02 1.82
CA SER A 40 -11.75 -1.31 2.88
C SER A 40 -11.19 -2.16 4.03
N LYS A 41 -9.95 -2.64 3.93
CA LYS A 41 -9.30 -3.46 4.96
C LYS A 41 -8.34 -2.63 5.79
N VAL A 42 -8.23 -2.99 7.07
CA VAL A 42 -7.33 -2.38 8.03
C VAL A 42 -6.50 -3.51 8.63
N PHE A 43 -5.18 -3.33 8.63
CA PHE A 43 -4.22 -4.31 9.14
C PHE A 43 -3.39 -3.69 10.24
N SER A 44 -3.27 -4.40 11.35
CA SER A 44 -2.44 -4.01 12.48
C SER A 44 -0.96 -4.21 12.20
N GLN A 45 -0.10 -3.61 13.02
CA GLN A 45 1.34 -3.82 12.95
C GLN A 45 1.72 -5.32 13.06
N SER A 46 1.01 -6.08 13.89
CA SER A 46 1.21 -7.53 14.00
C SER A 46 0.87 -8.28 12.71
N ASP A 47 -0.21 -7.90 12.03
CA ASP A 47 -0.60 -8.52 10.75
C ASP A 47 0.46 -8.25 9.68
N ILE A 48 1.03 -7.05 9.67
CA ILE A 48 2.08 -6.63 8.73
C ILE A 48 3.37 -7.43 8.98
N ALA A 49 3.76 -7.56 10.25
CA ALA A 49 4.93 -8.35 10.64
C ALA A 49 4.77 -9.83 10.29
N GLU A 50 3.57 -10.39 10.49
CA GLU A 50 3.27 -11.77 10.10
C GLU A 50 3.29 -11.95 8.57
N ALA A 51 2.76 -10.99 7.83
CA ALA A 51 2.81 -10.99 6.36
C ALA A 51 4.25 -10.96 5.83
N LYS A 52 5.13 -10.14 6.43
CA LYS A 52 6.55 -10.11 6.09
C LYS A 52 7.22 -11.46 6.32
N LYS A 53 7.03 -12.03 7.51
CA LYS A 53 7.57 -13.36 7.87
C LYS A 53 7.07 -14.45 6.93
N PHE A 54 5.80 -14.40 6.54
CA PHE A 54 5.23 -15.31 5.55
C PHE A 54 5.95 -15.17 4.19
N CYS A 55 6.14 -13.95 3.70
CA CYS A 55 6.85 -13.72 2.45
C CYS A 55 8.29 -14.24 2.49
N GLU A 56 9.05 -13.91 3.54
CA GLU A 56 10.43 -14.39 3.72
C GLU A 56 10.53 -15.92 3.79
N THR A 57 9.57 -16.56 4.49
CA THR A 57 9.55 -18.02 4.63
C THR A 57 9.25 -18.70 3.29
N ASN A 58 8.28 -18.17 2.53
CA ASN A 58 7.93 -18.75 1.23
C ASN A 58 8.98 -18.43 0.17
N MET A 59 9.63 -17.27 0.23
CA MET A 59 10.78 -16.96 -0.62
C MET A 59 11.86 -18.05 -0.52
N LYS A 60 12.26 -18.42 0.70
CA LYS A 60 13.26 -19.48 0.92
C LYS A 60 12.79 -20.82 0.33
N LYS A 61 11.55 -21.21 0.63
CA LYS A 61 10.97 -22.45 0.09
C LYS A 61 10.93 -22.48 -1.44
N MET A 62 10.57 -21.36 -2.07
CA MET A 62 10.49 -21.26 -3.54
C MET A 62 11.89 -21.22 -4.18
N ALA A 63 12.86 -20.59 -3.52
CA ALA A 63 14.25 -20.60 -3.96
C ALA A 63 14.85 -22.01 -3.90
N ASP A 64 14.55 -22.77 -2.85
CA ASP A 64 15.04 -24.15 -2.68
C ASP A 64 14.55 -25.09 -3.80
N ILE A 65 13.35 -24.84 -4.34
CA ILE A 65 12.78 -25.61 -5.46
C ILE A 65 13.08 -25.00 -6.84
N GLY A 66 13.81 -23.88 -6.89
CA GLY A 66 14.15 -23.18 -8.14
C GLY A 66 12.97 -22.52 -8.85
N ASP A 67 11.91 -22.18 -8.11
CA ASP A 67 10.71 -21.52 -8.66
C ASP A 67 10.90 -20.00 -8.72
N ASN A 68 10.55 -19.41 -9.86
CA ASN A 68 10.53 -17.96 -10.09
C ASN A 68 9.61 -17.22 -9.11
N ALA A 69 8.68 -17.91 -8.46
CA ALA A 69 7.85 -17.35 -7.39
C ALA A 69 8.67 -16.76 -6.23
N ALA A 70 9.91 -17.22 -6.02
CA ALA A 70 10.83 -16.65 -5.03
C ALA A 70 11.02 -15.13 -5.23
N MET A 71 11.16 -14.70 -6.49
CA MET A 71 11.31 -13.28 -6.85
C MET A 71 10.09 -12.44 -6.43
N TYR A 72 8.88 -12.97 -6.59
CA TYR A 72 7.66 -12.24 -6.19
C TYR A 72 7.57 -12.10 -4.67
N TYR A 73 7.97 -13.13 -3.92
CA TYR A 73 8.02 -13.05 -2.46
C TYR A 73 9.11 -12.11 -1.97
N GLU A 74 10.25 -12.03 -2.66
CA GLU A 74 11.32 -11.06 -2.38
C GLU A 74 10.82 -9.63 -2.57
N ILE A 75 10.20 -9.32 -3.71
CA ILE A 75 9.59 -8.00 -3.98
C ILE A 75 8.56 -7.64 -2.90
N ALA A 76 7.69 -8.60 -2.54
CA ALA A 76 6.67 -8.37 -1.51
C ALA A 76 7.28 -8.09 -0.13
N ALA A 77 8.30 -8.86 0.28
CA ALA A 77 8.98 -8.65 1.55
C ALA A 77 9.69 -7.28 1.59
N SER A 78 10.38 -6.90 0.51
CA SER A 78 11.03 -5.60 0.41
C SER A 78 10.03 -4.44 0.40
N ALA A 79 8.86 -4.60 -0.24
CA ALA A 79 7.81 -3.59 -0.20
C ALA A 79 7.25 -3.39 1.21
N VAL A 80 7.04 -4.47 1.97
CA VAL A 80 6.61 -4.38 3.37
C VAL A 80 7.68 -3.73 4.24
N GLU A 81 8.95 -4.08 4.04
CA GLU A 81 10.06 -3.46 4.76
C GLU A 81 10.21 -1.96 4.45
N LEU A 82 10.07 -1.55 3.19
CA LEU A 82 10.07 -0.14 2.82
C LEU A 82 8.92 0.60 3.49
N LEU A 83 7.74 -0.01 3.54
CA LEU A 83 6.58 0.55 4.23
C LEU A 83 6.89 0.75 5.72
N GLU A 84 7.52 -0.20 6.39
CA GLU A 84 7.97 -0.06 7.79
C GLU A 84 9.05 1.01 7.97
N GLN A 85 10.02 1.14 7.06
CA GLN A 85 11.13 2.10 7.16
C GLN A 85 10.70 3.55 6.86
N ASP A 86 9.83 3.75 5.86
CA ASP A 86 9.34 5.07 5.48
C ASP A 86 8.42 5.67 6.55
N SER A 87 7.78 4.79 7.33
CA SER A 87 7.03 5.14 8.53
C SER A 87 7.88 5.79 9.62
N VAL A 88 9.13 5.34 9.76
CA VAL A 88 10.09 5.85 10.75
C VAL A 88 10.75 7.14 10.27
N LYS A 89 10.96 7.30 8.95
CA LYS A 89 11.71 8.43 8.38
C LYS A 89 10.86 9.61 7.91
N ASN A 90 9.65 9.37 7.40
CA ASN A 90 8.83 10.37 6.70
C ASN A 90 7.45 10.62 7.33
N GLY A 91 7.17 10.05 8.51
CA GLY A 91 5.87 10.22 9.15
C GLY A 91 4.70 9.71 8.29
N GLY A 92 4.91 8.61 7.57
CA GLY A 92 3.83 7.87 6.89
C GLY A 92 3.47 8.36 5.49
N LYS A 93 4.16 9.38 4.96
CA LYS A 93 3.97 9.79 3.56
C LYS A 93 4.87 8.94 2.67
N VAL A 94 4.28 7.99 1.96
CA VAL A 94 4.94 7.31 0.83
C VAL A 94 5.19 8.38 -0.24
N VAL A 95 6.42 8.87 -0.32
CA VAL A 95 6.82 9.82 -1.35
C VAL A 95 7.14 9.00 -2.60
N VAL A 96 6.13 8.77 -3.44
CA VAL A 96 6.39 8.26 -4.79
C VAL A 96 7.13 9.39 -5.53
N LYS A 97 8.42 9.18 -5.76
CA LYS A 97 9.26 10.13 -6.47
C LYS A 97 8.89 10.03 -7.95
N ASP A 98 8.21 11.04 -8.46
CA ASP A 98 7.96 11.17 -9.91
C ASP A 98 9.33 11.20 -10.63
N LEU A 99 9.49 10.30 -11.61
CA LEU A 99 10.65 10.23 -12.51
C LEU A 99 10.45 11.15 -13.73
#